data_AF-A0A2S8FFV0-F1
#
_entry.id   AF-A0A2S8FFV0-F1
#
_cell.length_a   1.000
_cell.length_b   1.000
_cell.length_c   1.000
_cell.angle_alpha   90.00
_cell.angle_beta   90.00
_cell.angle_gamma   90.00
#
_symmetry.space_group_name_H-M   'P 1'
#
loop_
_entity.id
_entity.type
_entity.pdbx_description
1 polymer ?
#
loop_
_entity_poly.entity_id
_entity_poly.type
_entity_poly.pdbx_seq_one_letter_code
_entity_poly.pdbx_strand_id
1 'polypeptide(L)'
;MTSQKVTIIAIGGSFADAIWEKAKNFSAQRLTDDPNEWSSEQWPAKTRAAIDTFVGCLLTNAFIPPILYRSQHVDLWSAGDIFQSAIVANPSDAPCQLLSDRYEVYAVRVGVGQKIVQNVNDCDEYRWLERRLSEAVSAWESLTEQRVIVLIREVLGGLWEDQEVSDSLEQIPHWWSEL
;
A
#
# COMPACT_ATOMS: atom_id res chain seq x y z
N MET A 1 3.20 -17.69 6.39
CA MET A 1 2.41 -16.48 6.05
C MET A 1 2.98 -15.31 6.83
N THR A 2 2.65 -14.08 6.47
CA THR A 2 3.27 -12.88 7.05
C THR A 2 2.14 -11.92 7.38
N SER A 3 2.10 -11.41 8.60
CA SER A 3 1.16 -10.36 8.97
C SER A 3 1.55 -9.07 8.27
N GLN A 4 0.58 -8.41 7.67
CA GLN A 4 0.77 -7.20 6.88
C GLN A 4 -0.30 -6.18 7.23
N LYS A 5 0.09 -4.91 7.21
CA LYS A 5 -0.84 -3.79 7.32
C LYS A 5 -1.02 -3.18 5.94
N VAL A 6 -2.25 -3.19 5.44
CA VAL A 6 -2.63 -2.56 4.18
C VAL A 6 -3.32 -1.25 4.48
N THR A 7 -2.81 -0.14 3.94
CA THR A 7 -3.39 1.21 4.06
C THR A 7 -3.71 1.76 2.68
N ILE A 8 -4.93 2.26 2.50
CA ILE A 8 -5.38 2.93 1.28
C ILE A 8 -5.63 4.38 1.61
N ILE A 9 -5.05 5.29 0.83
CA ILE A 9 -5.14 6.73 1.01
C ILE A 9 -5.58 7.35 -0.32
N ALA A 10 -6.62 8.19 -0.31
CA ALA A 10 -6.96 9.05 -1.45
C ALA A 10 -6.57 10.49 -1.13
N ILE A 11 -5.89 11.15 -2.07
CA ILE A 11 -5.26 12.46 -1.88
C ILE A 11 -5.76 13.39 -2.97
N GLY A 12 -6.31 14.55 -2.60
CA GLY A 12 -6.85 15.54 -3.53
C GLY A 12 -5.98 16.78 -3.74
N GLY A 13 -6.33 17.56 -4.76
CA GLY A 13 -5.77 18.88 -5.02
C GLY A 13 -4.28 18.88 -5.42
N SER A 14 -3.60 20.01 -5.27
CA SER A 14 -2.18 20.16 -5.66
C SER A 14 -1.23 19.24 -4.90
N PHE A 15 -1.63 18.75 -3.72
CA PHE A 15 -0.83 17.76 -3.01
C PHE A 15 -0.84 16.41 -3.73
N ALA A 16 -1.94 16.04 -4.39
CA ALA A 16 -2.01 14.85 -5.22
C ALA A 16 -0.98 14.90 -6.36
N ASP A 17 -0.82 16.05 -7.03
CA ASP A 17 0.20 16.25 -8.05
C ASP A 17 1.61 16.07 -7.48
N ALA A 18 1.91 16.67 -6.34
CA ALA A 18 3.21 16.53 -5.70
C ALA A 18 3.52 15.08 -5.31
N ILE A 19 2.52 14.34 -4.81
CA ILE A 19 2.64 12.92 -4.49
C ILE A 19 2.90 12.11 -5.77
N TRP A 20 2.16 12.37 -6.84
CA TRP A 20 2.31 11.68 -8.12
C TRP A 20 3.71 11.88 -8.72
N GLU A 21 4.17 13.12 -8.81
CA GLU A 21 5.50 13.44 -9.34
C GLU A 21 6.60 12.79 -8.49
N LYS A 22 6.43 12.77 -7.16
CA LYS A 22 7.39 12.12 -6.27
C LYS A 22 7.42 10.61 -6.46
N ALA A 23 6.26 9.97 -6.62
CA ALA A 23 6.16 8.54 -6.92
C ALA A 23 6.81 8.19 -8.27
N LYS A 24 6.54 8.96 -9.33
CA LYS A 24 7.21 8.80 -10.63
C LYS A 24 8.73 8.95 -10.52
N ASN A 25 9.20 9.95 -9.79
CA ASN A 25 10.64 10.18 -9.60
C ASN A 25 11.32 9.02 -8.88
N PHE A 26 10.66 8.37 -7.92
CA PHE A 26 11.18 7.16 -7.30
C PHE A 26 11.11 5.95 -8.25
N SER A 27 10.00 5.79 -8.98
CA SER A 27 9.83 4.70 -9.95
C SER A 27 10.88 4.77 -11.06
N ALA A 28 11.24 5.96 -11.53
CA ALA A 28 12.26 6.17 -12.55
C ALA A 28 13.71 5.88 -12.09
N GLN A 29 13.92 5.69 -10.78
CA GLN A 29 15.23 5.32 -10.21
C GLN A 29 15.40 3.80 -10.07
N ARG A 30 14.44 3.00 -10.55
CA ARG A 30 14.55 1.54 -10.60
C ARG A 30 15.76 1.16 -11.46
N LEU A 31 16.56 0.22 -10.96
CA LEU A 31 17.84 -0.22 -11.54
C LEU A 31 17.67 -1.26 -12.66
N THR A 32 16.48 -1.81 -12.80
CA THR A 32 16.13 -2.90 -13.72
C THR A 32 14.81 -2.59 -14.40
N ASP A 33 14.72 -2.92 -15.68
CA ASP A 33 13.51 -2.82 -16.49
C ASP A 33 12.73 -4.15 -16.51
N ASP A 34 13.22 -5.21 -15.87
CA ASP A 34 12.52 -6.51 -15.83
C ASP A 34 11.21 -6.36 -15.02
N PRO A 35 10.04 -6.55 -15.67
CA PRO A 35 8.77 -6.48 -14.97
C PRO A 35 8.54 -7.66 -14.01
N ASN A 36 9.26 -8.77 -14.16
CA ASN A 36 9.10 -9.98 -13.33
C ASN A 36 10.04 -10.02 -12.14
N GLU A 37 11.12 -9.25 -12.16
CA GLU A 37 12.01 -9.16 -11.01
C GLU A 37 11.29 -8.35 -9.91
N TRP A 38 11.24 -8.90 -8.69
CA TRP A 38 10.50 -8.32 -7.57
C TRP A 38 11.35 -8.33 -6.31
N SER A 39 12.06 -7.24 -6.08
CA SER A 39 12.90 -7.07 -4.89
C SER A 39 13.04 -5.58 -4.56
N SER A 40 13.20 -5.25 -3.28
CA SER A 40 13.52 -3.88 -2.91
C SER A 40 14.87 -3.45 -3.49
N GLU A 41 15.82 -4.39 -3.68
CA GLU A 41 17.16 -4.15 -4.23
C GLU A 41 17.16 -3.58 -5.66
N GLN A 42 16.01 -3.60 -6.32
CA GLN A 42 15.79 -2.91 -7.59
C GLN A 42 15.84 -1.39 -7.46
N TRP A 43 15.83 -0.83 -6.25
CA TRP A 43 16.06 0.58 -6.00
C TRP A 43 17.37 0.79 -5.23
N PRO A 44 18.12 1.87 -5.53
CA PRO A 44 19.29 2.22 -4.73
C PRO A 44 18.94 2.37 -3.25
N ALA A 45 19.85 2.00 -2.34
CA ALA A 45 19.62 2.09 -0.89
C ALA A 45 19.15 3.48 -0.44
N LYS A 46 19.71 4.55 -1.03
CA LYS A 46 19.29 5.93 -0.76
C LYS A 46 17.83 6.18 -1.16
N THR A 47 17.39 5.61 -2.29
CA THR A 47 16.02 5.72 -2.78
C THR A 47 15.06 4.94 -1.91
N ARG A 48 15.42 3.72 -1.48
CA ARG A 48 14.64 2.93 -0.53
C ARG A 48 14.40 3.67 0.79
N ALA A 49 15.45 4.25 1.39
CA ALA A 49 15.32 5.05 2.61
C ALA A 49 14.45 6.31 2.41
N ALA A 50 14.51 6.92 1.22
CA ALA A 50 13.66 8.05 0.87
C ALA A 50 12.19 7.64 0.68
N ILE A 51 11.92 6.44 0.13
CA ILE A 51 10.58 5.84 0.06
C ILE A 51 10.06 5.60 1.47
N ASP A 52 10.86 5.01 2.37
CA ASP A 52 10.47 4.81 3.77
C ASP A 52 10.07 6.11 4.47
N THR A 53 10.89 7.15 4.31
CA THR A 53 10.62 8.47 4.88
C THR A 53 9.33 9.07 4.29
N PHE A 54 9.16 8.96 2.98
CA PHE A 54 7.98 9.44 2.27
C PHE A 54 6.70 8.75 2.75
N VAL A 55 6.72 7.42 2.86
CA VAL A 55 5.59 6.62 3.37
C VAL A 55 5.32 6.95 4.84
N GLY A 56 6.36 7.04 5.67
CA GLY A 56 6.23 7.41 7.09
C GLY A 56 5.55 8.77 7.27
N CYS A 57 5.91 9.77 6.46
CA CYS A 57 5.24 11.07 6.46
C CYS A 57 3.77 10.97 6.06
N LEU A 58 3.43 10.21 5.01
CA LEU A 58 2.05 10.01 4.58
C LEU A 58 1.22 9.34 5.66
N LEU A 59 1.71 8.25 6.26
CA LEU A 59 1.01 7.50 7.30
C LEU A 59 0.79 8.35 8.56
N THR A 60 1.78 9.15 8.97
CA THR A 60 1.68 10.06 10.12
C THR A 60 0.60 11.13 9.92
N ASN A 61 0.42 11.59 8.68
CA ASN A 61 -0.50 12.66 8.33
C ASN A 61 -1.78 12.15 7.64
N ALA A 62 -2.08 10.85 7.74
CA ALA A 62 -3.15 10.23 6.97
C ALA A 62 -4.58 10.65 7.39
N PHE A 63 -4.72 11.41 8.48
CA PHE A 63 -5.99 11.86 9.04
C PHE A 63 -6.23 13.37 8.91
N ILE A 64 -5.33 14.08 8.24
CA ILE A 64 -5.45 15.53 8.06
C ILE A 64 -5.67 15.87 6.57
N PRO A 65 -6.41 16.93 6.25
CA PRO A 65 -6.47 17.43 4.88
C PRO A 65 -5.05 17.68 4.32
N PRO A 66 -4.82 17.42 3.02
CA PRO A 66 -5.80 17.14 1.97
C PRO A 66 -6.03 15.65 1.69
N ILE A 67 -5.86 14.78 2.71
CA ILE A 67 -6.28 13.39 2.63
C ILE A 67 -7.81 13.33 2.64
N LEU A 68 -8.37 12.77 1.58
CA LEU A 68 -9.82 12.70 1.33
C LEU A 68 -10.43 11.41 1.86
N TYR A 69 -9.64 10.35 1.86
CA TYR A 69 -10.07 9.03 2.31
C TYR A 69 -8.89 8.27 2.87
N ARG A 70 -9.15 7.48 3.91
CA ARG A 70 -8.18 6.61 4.53
C ARG A 70 -8.85 5.34 5.05
N SER A 71 -8.35 4.19 4.64
CA SER A 71 -8.74 2.87 5.15
C SER A 71 -7.51 2.07 5.52
N GLN A 72 -7.60 1.27 6.58
CA GLN A 72 -6.52 0.37 6.98
C GLN A 72 -7.10 -0.98 7.38
N HIS A 73 -6.40 -2.05 7.02
CA HIS A 73 -6.66 -3.41 7.49
C HIS A 73 -5.36 -4.11 7.81
N VAL A 74 -5.43 -5.06 8.74
CA VAL A 74 -4.33 -5.97 9.06
C VAL A 74 -4.74 -7.32 8.54
N ASP A 75 -3.86 -7.91 7.74
CA ASP A 75 -4.13 -9.11 6.99
C ASP A 75 -2.95 -10.08 7.04
N LEU A 76 -3.16 -11.33 6.64
CA LEU A 76 -2.17 -12.41 6.68
C LEU A 76 -1.73 -12.89 5.27
N TRP A 77 -2.05 -12.13 4.22
CA TRP A 77 -1.83 -12.56 2.82
C TRP A 77 -0.36 -12.67 2.40
N SER A 78 -0.12 -13.59 1.47
CA SER A 78 1.13 -13.68 0.70
C SER A 78 0.96 -13.37 -0.81
N ALA A 79 -0.25 -13.05 -1.28
CA ALA A 79 -0.51 -12.82 -2.71
C ALA A 79 -0.28 -11.35 -3.11
N GLY A 80 0.94 -11.02 -3.58
CA GLY A 80 1.33 -9.67 -4.00
C GLY A 80 0.67 -9.20 -5.31
N ASP A 81 0.44 -10.11 -6.25
CA ASP A 81 -0.07 -9.80 -7.60
C ASP A 81 -1.51 -9.25 -7.60
N ILE A 82 -2.23 -9.46 -6.50
CA ILE A 82 -3.59 -8.99 -6.27
C ILE A 82 -3.66 -7.45 -6.23
N PHE A 83 -2.66 -6.78 -5.69
CA PHE A 83 -2.75 -5.35 -5.45
C PHE A 83 -2.55 -4.52 -6.72
N GLN A 84 -1.62 -4.95 -7.58
CA GLN A 84 -1.43 -4.34 -8.88
C GLN A 84 -2.67 -4.53 -9.76
N SER A 85 -3.23 -5.74 -9.79
CA SER A 85 -4.44 -6.01 -10.57
C SER A 85 -5.67 -5.27 -10.04
N ALA A 86 -5.81 -5.10 -8.72
CA ALA A 86 -6.91 -4.38 -8.11
C ALA A 86 -6.85 -2.85 -8.31
N ILE A 87 -5.66 -2.26 -8.51
CA ILE A 87 -5.51 -0.80 -8.60
C ILE A 87 -5.55 -0.26 -10.04
N VAL A 88 -5.38 -1.14 -11.04
CA VAL A 88 -5.36 -0.77 -12.47
C VAL A 88 -6.79 -0.69 -13.02
N ALA A 89 -7.26 0.53 -13.30
CA ALA A 89 -8.55 0.76 -13.97
C ALA A 89 -8.48 0.58 -15.50
N ASN A 90 -7.32 0.92 -16.11
CA ASN A 90 -7.02 0.73 -17.53
C ASN A 90 -5.59 0.20 -17.68
N PRO A 91 -5.31 -0.74 -18.61
CA PRO A 91 -3.94 -1.24 -18.84
C PRO A 91 -2.91 -0.17 -19.20
N SER A 92 -3.36 1.00 -19.71
CA SER A 92 -2.50 2.15 -20.02
C SER A 92 -2.11 2.97 -18.78
N ASP A 93 -2.86 2.85 -17.68
CA ASP A 93 -2.67 3.60 -16.44
C ASP A 93 -1.91 2.75 -15.42
N ALA A 94 -0.69 2.33 -15.78
CA ALA A 94 0.14 1.52 -14.90
C ALA A 94 0.46 2.29 -13.60
N PRO A 95 0.25 1.69 -12.41
CA PRO A 95 0.60 2.34 -11.15
C PRO A 95 2.11 2.52 -11.05
N CYS A 96 2.53 3.58 -10.36
CA CYS A 96 3.89 3.68 -9.86
C CYS A 96 4.04 2.70 -8.71
N GLN A 97 4.79 1.63 -8.95
CA GLN A 97 5.14 0.63 -7.93
C GLN A 97 6.48 1.00 -7.31
N LEU A 98 6.55 1.01 -5.98
CA LEU A 98 7.75 1.33 -5.21
C LEU A 98 7.95 0.29 -4.12
N LEU A 99 9.18 -0.22 -3.98
CA LEU A 99 9.56 -1.11 -2.88
C LEU A 99 10.69 -0.49 -2.06
N SER A 100 10.58 -0.62 -0.74
CA SER A 100 11.63 -0.32 0.23
C SER A 100 11.86 -1.51 1.16
N ASP A 101 12.68 -1.34 2.20
CA ASP A 101 12.93 -2.40 3.17
C ASP A 101 11.72 -2.69 4.06
N ARG A 102 10.78 -1.74 4.15
CA ARG A 102 9.61 -1.82 5.04
C ARG A 102 8.28 -1.80 4.31
N TYR A 103 8.23 -1.17 3.15
CA TYR A 103 6.98 -0.87 2.47
C TYR A 103 6.99 -1.33 1.01
N GLU A 104 5.82 -1.76 0.59
CA GLU A 104 5.46 -1.90 -0.81
C GLU A 104 4.32 -0.92 -1.09
N VAL A 105 4.49 -0.11 -2.14
CA VAL A 105 3.60 1.02 -2.43
C VAL A 105 3.15 0.97 -3.88
N TYR A 106 1.85 1.18 -4.08
CA TYR A 106 1.26 1.43 -5.39
C TYR A 106 0.62 2.81 -5.36
N ALA A 107 1.06 3.69 -6.24
CA ALA A 107 0.39 4.96 -6.48
C ALA A 107 -0.26 4.92 -7.85
N VAL A 108 -1.52 5.36 -7.95
CA VAL A 108 -2.24 5.55 -9.21
C VAL A 108 -2.92 6.90 -9.22
N ARG A 109 -2.94 7.56 -10.37
CA ARG A 109 -3.71 8.78 -10.58
C ARG A 109 -5.09 8.40 -11.10
N VAL A 110 -6.14 8.94 -10.49
CA VAL A 110 -7.52 8.68 -10.92
C VAL A 110 -8.31 9.97 -11.13
N GLY A 111 -9.18 9.94 -12.13
CA GLY A 111 -10.11 11.01 -12.48
C GLY A 111 -11.55 10.74 -12.04
N VAL A 112 -12.44 11.69 -12.32
CA VAL A 112 -13.89 11.54 -12.11
C VAL A 112 -14.45 10.42 -12.99
N GLY A 113 -15.30 9.58 -12.40
CA GLY A 113 -16.03 8.54 -13.14
C GLY A 113 -15.20 7.30 -13.51
N GLN A 114 -13.90 7.29 -13.18
CA GLN A 114 -13.13 6.05 -13.23
C GLN A 114 -13.65 5.07 -12.18
N LYS A 115 -13.55 3.77 -12.51
CA LYS A 115 -13.98 2.69 -11.63
C LYS A 115 -12.86 1.68 -11.50
N ILE A 116 -12.78 1.07 -10.34
CA ILE A 116 -11.93 -0.09 -10.13
C ILE A 116 -12.57 -1.27 -10.86
N VAL A 117 -11.78 -1.97 -11.66
CA VAL A 117 -12.23 -3.20 -12.32
C VAL A 117 -12.38 -4.27 -11.25
N GLN A 118 -13.59 -4.79 -11.10
CA GLN A 118 -13.83 -5.90 -10.20
C GLN A 118 -13.20 -7.17 -10.77
N ASN A 119 -12.43 -7.88 -9.96
CA ASN A 119 -11.91 -9.19 -10.29
C ASN A 119 -12.91 -10.26 -9.88
N VAL A 120 -12.81 -11.43 -10.50
CA VAL A 120 -13.72 -12.56 -10.26
C VAL A 120 -13.33 -13.34 -8.99
N ASN A 121 -12.31 -12.89 -8.25
CA ASN A 121 -11.86 -13.57 -7.04
C ASN A 121 -12.80 -13.30 -5.87
N ASP A 122 -13.27 -14.37 -5.23
CA ASP A 122 -14.40 -14.33 -4.31
C ASP A 122 -14.02 -14.36 -2.82
N CYS A 123 -12.72 -14.27 -2.47
CA CYS A 123 -12.33 -14.21 -1.06
C CYS A 123 -12.74 -12.86 -0.41
N ASP A 124 -13.13 -12.92 0.87
CA ASP A 124 -13.70 -11.78 1.61
C ASP A 124 -12.72 -10.60 1.71
N GLU A 125 -11.47 -10.97 1.77
CA GLU A 125 -10.25 -10.20 1.69
C GLU A 125 -10.11 -9.38 0.41
N TYR A 126 -10.29 -10.02 -0.75
CA TYR A 126 -10.31 -9.32 -2.03
C TYR A 126 -11.50 -8.37 -2.12
N ARG A 127 -12.69 -8.82 -1.67
CA ARG A 127 -13.90 -7.99 -1.60
C ARG A 127 -13.71 -6.79 -0.68
N TRP A 128 -12.98 -6.94 0.42
CA TRP A 128 -12.60 -5.81 1.27
C TRP A 128 -11.77 -4.81 0.48
N LEU A 129 -10.70 -5.25 -0.18
CA LEU A 129 -9.81 -4.39 -0.94
C LEU A 129 -10.56 -3.62 -2.04
N GLU A 130 -11.32 -4.33 -2.87
CA GLU A 130 -12.12 -3.72 -3.95
C GLU A 130 -13.10 -2.68 -3.43
N ARG A 131 -13.85 -3.01 -2.38
CA ARG A 131 -14.81 -2.10 -1.77
C ARG A 131 -14.12 -0.85 -1.27
N ARG A 132 -12.98 -0.98 -0.58
CA ARG A 132 -12.25 0.17 -0.05
C ARG A 132 -11.57 1.00 -1.15
N LEU A 133 -11.10 0.38 -2.23
CA LEU A 133 -10.59 1.10 -3.39
C LEU A 133 -11.72 1.84 -4.13
N SER A 134 -12.88 1.20 -4.30
CA SER A 134 -14.07 1.85 -4.88
C SER A 134 -14.50 3.04 -4.04
N GLU A 135 -14.49 2.94 -2.71
CA GLU A 135 -14.75 4.08 -1.82
C GLU A 135 -13.68 5.16 -1.95
N ALA A 136 -12.39 4.81 -2.03
CA ALA A 136 -11.30 5.76 -2.23
C ALA A 136 -11.43 6.51 -3.57
N VAL A 137 -11.82 5.80 -4.64
CA VAL A 137 -12.13 6.39 -5.95
C VAL A 137 -13.43 7.18 -5.89
N SER A 138 -14.41 6.87 -5.06
CA SER A 138 -15.66 7.65 -5.04
C SER A 138 -15.59 8.85 -4.09
N ALA A 139 -14.62 8.85 -3.18
CA ALA A 139 -14.53 9.82 -2.09
C ALA A 139 -14.34 11.23 -2.64
N TRP A 140 -15.29 12.10 -2.29
CA TRP A 140 -15.24 13.53 -2.56
C TRP A 140 -15.07 13.90 -4.04
N GLU A 141 -15.61 13.09 -4.96
CA GLU A 141 -15.59 13.36 -6.42
C GLU A 141 -16.12 14.74 -6.80
N SER A 142 -17.11 15.24 -6.06
CA SER A 142 -17.68 16.57 -6.30
C SER A 142 -16.76 17.72 -5.92
N LEU A 143 -15.66 17.47 -5.19
CA LEU A 143 -14.72 18.50 -4.72
C LEU A 143 -13.38 18.47 -5.45
N THR A 144 -13.01 17.34 -6.08
CA THR A 144 -11.75 17.23 -6.80
C THR A 144 -11.89 16.36 -8.05
N GLU A 145 -11.48 16.90 -9.19
CA GLU A 145 -11.57 16.19 -10.47
C GLU A 145 -10.46 15.14 -10.66
N GLN A 146 -9.36 15.30 -9.91
CA GLN A 146 -8.15 14.51 -10.03
C GLN A 146 -7.59 14.22 -8.63
N ARG A 147 -7.22 12.98 -8.40
CA ARG A 147 -6.66 12.53 -7.11
C ARG A 147 -5.63 11.44 -7.34
N VAL A 148 -4.83 11.20 -6.31
CA VAL A 148 -3.93 10.05 -6.27
C VAL A 148 -4.41 9.09 -5.21
N ILE A 149 -4.51 7.83 -5.58
CA ILE A 149 -4.71 6.73 -4.65
C ILE A 149 -3.36 6.10 -4.38
N VAL A 150 -3.02 6.00 -3.10
CA VAL A 150 -1.81 5.34 -2.61
C VAL A 150 -2.22 4.14 -1.78
N LEU A 151 -1.82 2.96 -2.21
CA LEU A 151 -1.91 1.73 -1.45
C LEU A 151 -0.53 1.43 -0.85
N ILE A 152 -0.47 1.23 0.45
CA ILE A 152 0.76 0.98 1.21
C ILE A 152 0.60 -0.34 1.94
N ARG A 153 1.55 -1.25 1.72
CA ARG A 153 1.67 -2.49 2.50
C ARG A 153 2.91 -2.38 3.38
N GLU A 154 2.74 -2.61 4.67
CA GLU A 154 3.83 -2.74 5.64
C GLU A 154 3.85 -4.19 6.13
N VAL A 155 4.99 -4.85 6.01
CA VAL A 155 5.17 -6.18 6.61
C VAL A 155 5.36 -6.00 8.11
N LEU A 156 4.43 -6.52 8.92
CA LEU A 156 4.47 -6.41 10.38
C LEU A 156 5.34 -7.50 11.01
N GLY A 157 5.40 -8.68 10.41
CA GLY A 157 6.21 -9.80 10.90
C GLY A 157 5.78 -11.13 10.29
N GLY A 158 6.67 -12.12 10.34
CA GLY A 158 6.36 -13.50 9.97
C GLY A 158 5.30 -14.11 10.89
N LEU A 159 4.57 -15.10 10.39
CA LEU A 159 3.93 -16.06 11.29
C LEU A 159 5.02 -16.81 12.05
N TRP A 160 4.80 -16.95 13.34
CA TRP A 160 5.54 -17.85 14.20
C TRP A 160 5.32 -19.30 13.75
N GLU A 161 6.36 -20.12 13.84
CA GLU A 161 6.22 -21.56 13.66
C GLU A 161 5.38 -22.16 14.80
N ASP A 162 4.67 -23.26 14.54
CA ASP A 162 3.82 -23.92 15.55
C ASP A 162 4.60 -24.26 16.82
N GLN A 163 5.89 -24.57 16.70
CA GLN A 163 6.79 -24.83 17.82
C GLN A 163 7.07 -23.57 18.63
N GLU A 164 7.37 -22.43 17.99
CA GLU A 164 7.60 -21.16 18.66
C GLU A 164 6.36 -20.70 19.43
N VAL A 165 5.18 -20.89 18.83
CA VAL A 165 3.91 -20.62 19.50
C VAL A 165 3.74 -21.55 20.70
N SER A 166 3.94 -22.86 20.52
CA SER A 166 3.80 -23.84 21.60
C SER A 166 4.72 -23.53 22.78
N ASP A 167 6.00 -23.25 22.52
CA ASP A 167 6.99 -22.90 23.54
C ASP A 167 6.62 -21.60 24.26
N SER A 168 6.06 -20.62 23.54
CA SER A 168 5.64 -19.34 24.13
C SER A 168 4.43 -19.47 25.06
N LEU A 169 3.55 -20.44 24.81
CA LEU A 169 2.36 -20.67 25.64
C LEU A 169 2.68 -21.30 26.99
N GLU A 170 3.86 -21.92 27.12
CA GLU A 170 4.33 -22.53 28.37
C GLU A 170 4.98 -21.52 29.33
N GLN A 171 5.21 -20.29 28.89
CA GLN A 171 5.97 -19.28 29.63
C GLN A 171 5.17 -17.99 29.77
N ILE A 172 5.29 -17.32 30.92
CA ILE A 172 4.84 -15.94 31.03
C ILE A 172 5.86 -15.07 30.28
N PRO A 173 5.44 -14.29 29.27
CA PRO A 173 6.39 -13.44 28.56
C PRO A 173 7.09 -12.47 29.51
N HIS A 174 8.41 -12.33 29.37
CA HIS A 174 9.22 -11.50 30.27
C HIS A 174 8.76 -10.02 30.33
N TRP A 175 8.13 -9.51 29.28
CA TRP A 175 7.57 -8.16 29.25
C TRP A 175 6.31 -7.99 30.11
N TRP A 176 5.66 -9.09 30.53
CA TRP A 176 4.51 -9.06 31.43
C TRP A 176 4.95 -8.96 32.90
N SER A 177 6.10 -9.53 33.26
CA SER A 177 6.61 -9.53 34.64
C SER A 177 7.08 -8.16 35.17
N GLU A 178 6.99 -7.11 34.35
CA GLU A 178 7.34 -5.73 34.72
C GLU A 178 6.11 -4.85 35.04
N LEU A 179 4.90 -5.44 35.10
CA LEU A 179 3.66 -4.82 35.60
C LEU A 179 3.37 -5.20 37.05
#